data_AF-A0A913WUF5-F1
#
_entry.id   AF-A0A913WUF5-F1
#
_cell.length_a   1.000
_cell.length_b   1.000
_cell.length_c   1.000
_cell.angle_alpha   90.00
_cell.angle_beta   90.00
_cell.angle_gamma   90.00
#
_symmetry.space_group_name_H-M   'P 1'
#
loop_
_entity.id
_entity.type
_entity.pdbx_description
1 polymer ?
#
loop_
_entity_poly.entity_id
_entity_poly.type
_entity_poly.pdbx_seq_one_letter_code
_entity_poly.pdbx_strand_id
1 'polypeptide(L)'
;MASNKEDILKKVHYKQLRYKGKRKYSYRMATIPEDDGLELKSVASSEEKEKTKQAKSDYKRTHSYPEDKKSVIKKAHHHKSHGSHPEMIHRMQSRGPLTVAVFLVEKAVRLLNLEDGKSATAGSMSKIMRETLSLPAEADKAFCIWLKSPLLQLQLKDHHVPYRLRKVWPELLQKFTNANHEAIEIDEPILSYQRNSFYPLQDEKKIEDNGSIKRLFEEARNNVLSGLYPVTKQESIKLGGVLLALQNGKFNENIHKLGFLKTLGDKITEYLPISACKVGWLHSRSARTTLEQQLLDSYKEASACTSGLPGFYKLFLERCWSLPYYGSVFFTGQIEQPSKRFSSLLGKSDLPVKVAVNREKIHIIDETKNDILLSLGFDELSWDYTPADEGDEDCLATFWVEFDSKEDDGTTTVQRLQIFSKQAVMIDAMVSSCVECEEDIDEHTTCEGEGGGAIRCRIDRLSLSKLEGHLARKKKTNVSFVNPFSRPQRQMSNPSGDTPR
;
A
#
# COMPACT_ATOMS: atom_id res chain seq x y z
N MET A 1 24.06 9.03 17.83
CA MET A 1 22.81 8.25 17.67
C MET A 1 22.59 7.24 18.82
N ALA A 2 23.07 7.50 20.04
CA ALA A 2 22.97 6.55 21.16
C ALA A 2 21.80 6.80 22.12
N SER A 3 21.05 7.90 21.99
CA SER A 3 20.09 8.36 23.02
C SER A 3 18.64 7.90 22.82
N ASN A 4 18.33 7.07 21.81
CA ASN A 4 16.94 6.66 21.54
C ASN A 4 16.64 5.19 21.87
N LYS A 5 17.63 4.42 22.36
CA LYS A 5 17.45 3.03 22.79
C LYS A 5 16.92 2.92 24.23
N GLU A 6 17.28 3.87 25.10
CA GLU A 6 16.91 3.86 26.54
C GLU A 6 15.40 3.96 26.81
N ASP A 7 14.64 4.55 25.90
CA ASP A 7 13.22 4.81 26.13
C ASP A 7 12.29 3.66 25.69
N ILE A 8 12.85 2.69 24.95
CA ILE A 8 12.20 1.45 24.50
C ILE A 8 12.41 0.36 25.56
N LEU A 9 13.61 0.24 26.13
CA LEU A 9 13.96 -0.81 27.10
C LEU A 9 13.19 -0.70 28.42
N LYS A 10 12.87 0.52 28.88
CA LYS A 10 12.03 0.71 30.09
C LYS A 10 10.56 0.34 29.91
N LYS A 11 10.12 0.02 28.70
CA LYS A 11 8.71 -0.27 28.40
C LYS A 11 8.42 -1.76 28.19
N VAL A 12 9.39 -2.61 27.89
CA VAL A 12 9.13 -4.02 27.55
C VAL A 12 9.64 -4.94 28.67
N HIS A 13 8.88 -5.04 29.75
CA HIS A 13 9.05 -6.12 30.72
C HIS A 13 7.69 -6.78 30.93
N TYR A 14 7.48 -7.93 30.29
CA TYR A 14 6.24 -8.70 30.45
C TYR A 14 6.53 -10.09 31.02
N LYS A 15 5.85 -10.36 32.14
CA LYS A 15 5.64 -11.68 32.71
C LYS A 15 4.47 -12.35 31.96
N GLN A 16 4.67 -13.59 31.55
CA GLN A 16 3.63 -14.45 30.99
C GLN A 16 2.46 -14.63 31.96
N LEU A 17 1.23 -14.37 31.48
CA LEU A 17 0.01 -14.91 32.08
C LEU A 17 -0.93 -15.40 30.98
N ARG A 18 -1.22 -16.71 31.01
CA ARG A 18 -2.30 -17.33 30.24
C ARG A 18 -3.63 -16.79 30.75
N TYR A 19 -4.52 -16.30 29.88
CA TYR A 19 -5.93 -16.21 30.24
C TYR A 19 -6.87 -16.38 29.05
N LYS A 20 -7.89 -17.23 29.28
CA LYS A 20 -9.07 -17.46 28.43
C LYS A 20 -10.11 -16.37 28.71
N GLY A 21 -10.68 -15.74 27.69
CA GLY A 21 -11.85 -14.88 27.89
C GLY A 21 -12.35 -14.19 26.62
N LYS A 22 -13.53 -14.61 26.14
CA LYS A 22 -14.30 -13.96 25.07
C LYS A 22 -14.97 -12.69 25.58
N ARG A 23 -14.82 -11.54 24.91
CA ARG A 23 -15.77 -10.40 25.01
C ARG A 23 -15.83 -9.60 23.71
N LYS A 24 -17.06 -9.22 23.34
CA LYS A 24 -17.43 -8.39 22.19
C LYS A 24 -17.16 -6.90 22.44
N TYR A 25 -16.76 -6.17 21.41
CA TYR A 25 -16.53 -4.73 21.44
C TYR A 25 -17.56 -3.96 20.60
N SER A 26 -17.97 -2.79 21.07
CA SER A 26 -18.78 -1.80 20.36
C SER A 26 -18.09 -0.44 20.48
N TYR A 27 -17.92 0.26 19.36
CA TYR A 27 -17.27 1.57 19.30
C TYR A 27 -18.29 2.68 19.00
N ARG A 28 -18.26 3.76 19.79
CA ARG A 28 -18.90 5.04 19.50
C ARG A 28 -17.84 6.03 19.02
N MET A 29 -18.10 6.68 17.88
CA MET A 29 -17.27 7.72 17.30
C MET A 29 -17.52 9.08 17.96
N ALA A 30 -16.46 9.87 18.12
CA ALA A 30 -16.52 11.30 18.43
C ALA A 30 -16.65 12.09 17.12
N THR A 31 -17.66 12.94 17.03
CA THR A 31 -17.91 13.88 15.93
C THR A 31 -17.11 15.17 16.11
N ILE A 32 -16.58 15.72 15.01
CA ILE A 32 -15.98 17.06 14.92
C ILE A 32 -16.99 17.98 14.20
N PRO A 33 -17.15 19.26 14.60
CA PRO A 33 -18.25 20.10 14.12
C PRO A 33 -18.01 20.67 12.72
N GLU A 34 -19.11 20.82 11.97
CA GLU A 34 -19.20 21.63 10.75
C GLU A 34 -19.11 23.11 11.11
N ASP A 35 -18.34 23.89 10.35
CA ASP A 35 -18.24 25.35 10.50
C ASP A 35 -18.88 26.05 9.30
N ASP A 36 -19.75 26.99 9.62
CA ASP A 36 -20.66 27.71 8.74
C ASP A 36 -19.95 28.80 7.93
N GLY A 37 -20.52 29.08 6.76
CA GLY A 37 -19.95 29.96 5.74
C GLY A 37 -19.81 31.43 6.12
N LEU A 38 -18.86 32.09 5.44
CA LEU A 38 -18.78 33.54 5.32
C LEU A 38 -18.49 33.94 3.86
N GLU A 39 -19.47 34.57 3.23
CA GLU A 39 -19.33 35.34 1.99
C GLU A 39 -18.48 36.60 2.24
N LEU A 40 -17.57 36.93 1.31
CA LEU A 40 -17.02 38.29 1.15
C LEU A 40 -16.88 38.64 -0.34
N LYS A 41 -17.40 39.82 -0.69
CA LYS A 41 -17.51 40.42 -2.02
C LYS A 41 -16.29 41.29 -2.39
N SER A 42 -15.89 41.28 -3.67
CA SER A 42 -15.33 42.44 -4.43
C SER A 42 -15.21 42.06 -5.93
N VAL A 43 -15.98 42.61 -6.89
CA VAL A 43 -15.79 43.86 -7.70
C VAL A 43 -14.40 43.89 -8.36
N ALA A 44 -14.15 43.88 -9.68
CA ALA A 44 -14.83 44.20 -10.96
C ALA A 44 -14.39 43.18 -12.07
N SER A 45 -14.80 43.12 -13.34
CA SER A 45 -15.37 44.06 -14.34
C SER A 45 -16.35 43.35 -15.30
N SER A 46 -17.11 44.12 -16.08
CA SER A 46 -18.42 43.75 -16.63
C SER A 46 -18.45 43.24 -18.09
N GLU A 47 -17.40 42.61 -18.60
CA GLU A 47 -17.41 42.09 -20.00
C GLU A 47 -17.12 40.58 -20.15
N GLU A 48 -16.94 39.83 -19.06
CA GLU A 48 -16.71 38.37 -19.13
C GLU A 48 -17.86 37.51 -18.59
N LYS A 49 -18.99 38.15 -18.24
CA LYS A 49 -20.16 37.48 -17.64
C LYS A 49 -21.22 36.97 -18.63
N GLU A 50 -21.08 37.24 -19.93
CA GLU A 50 -22.07 36.81 -20.93
C GLU A 50 -21.66 35.55 -21.72
N LYS A 51 -20.35 35.26 -21.86
CA LYS A 51 -19.88 33.98 -22.43
C LYS A 51 -19.91 32.81 -21.43
N THR A 52 -19.97 33.09 -20.13
CA THR A 52 -19.89 32.07 -19.08
C THR A 52 -21.26 31.58 -18.59
N LYS A 53 -22.37 32.20 -19.04
CA LYS A 53 -23.74 31.73 -18.75
C LYS A 53 -24.28 30.75 -19.79
N GLN A 54 -23.73 30.70 -21.00
CA GLN A 54 -24.12 29.72 -22.03
C GLN A 54 -23.36 28.38 -21.91
N ALA A 55 -22.25 28.34 -21.18
CA ALA A 55 -21.47 27.11 -20.94
C ALA A 55 -21.85 26.36 -19.64
N LYS A 56 -22.76 26.90 -18.81
CA LYS A 56 -23.21 26.28 -17.55
C LYS A 56 -24.63 25.70 -17.58
N SER A 57 -25.34 25.74 -18.72
CA SER A 57 -26.63 25.04 -18.88
C SER A 57 -26.51 23.64 -19.51
N ASP A 58 -25.36 23.27 -20.05
CA ASP A 58 -25.22 22.01 -20.83
C ASP A 58 -24.59 20.86 -20.04
N TYR A 59 -24.35 21.01 -18.73
CA TYR A 59 -23.84 19.92 -17.87
C TYR A 59 -24.90 19.23 -17.00
N LYS A 60 -26.20 19.46 -17.30
CA LYS A 60 -27.32 18.74 -16.68
C LYS A 60 -28.35 18.26 -17.72
N ARG A 61 -27.90 17.63 -18.81
CA ARG A 61 -28.80 16.79 -19.63
C ARG A 61 -27.99 15.91 -20.57
N THR A 62 -27.79 14.64 -20.20
CA THR A 62 -27.72 13.44 -21.06
C THR A 62 -27.05 12.30 -20.30
N HIS A 63 -27.86 11.45 -19.67
CA HIS A 63 -27.67 9.99 -19.54
C HIS A 63 -28.91 9.43 -18.84
N SER A 64 -30.07 9.61 -19.49
CA SER A 64 -31.22 8.74 -19.24
C SER A 64 -30.98 7.46 -20.02
N TYR A 65 -30.81 6.33 -19.33
CA TYR A 65 -30.95 5.02 -19.97
C TYR A 65 -32.40 4.85 -20.46
N PRO A 66 -32.66 4.17 -21.59
CA PRO A 66 -34.02 3.92 -22.03
C PRO A 66 -34.76 3.01 -21.05
N GLU A 67 -35.94 3.44 -20.62
CA GLU A 67 -36.94 2.57 -20.00
C GLU A 67 -37.43 1.56 -21.04
N ASP A 68 -37.08 0.29 -20.89
CA ASP A 68 -37.68 -0.78 -21.68
C ASP A 68 -39.10 -1.04 -21.20
N LYS A 69 -40.05 -0.73 -22.08
CA LYS A 69 -41.47 -0.97 -21.94
C LYS A 69 -41.75 -2.45 -21.75
N LYS A 70 -42.54 -2.75 -20.72
CA LYS A 70 -43.24 -4.01 -20.49
C LYS A 70 -43.82 -4.55 -21.80
N SER A 71 -43.32 -5.69 -22.27
CA SER A 71 -44.00 -6.51 -23.26
C SER A 71 -44.49 -7.81 -22.61
N VAL A 72 -45.66 -8.21 -23.07
CA VAL A 72 -46.60 -9.15 -22.47
C VAL A 72 -46.05 -10.58 -22.47
N ILE A 73 -46.17 -11.24 -21.31
CA ILE A 73 -45.92 -12.67 -21.12
C ILE A 73 -46.90 -13.47 -21.99
N LYS A 74 -46.40 -14.20 -22.98
CA LYS A 74 -47.04 -15.41 -23.50
C LYS A 74 -46.12 -16.59 -23.24
N LYS A 75 -46.60 -17.54 -22.43
CA LYS A 75 -45.93 -18.81 -22.14
C LYS A 75 -45.84 -19.64 -23.41
N ALA A 76 -44.63 -20.04 -23.80
CA ALA A 76 -44.39 -21.11 -24.78
C ALA A 76 -43.45 -22.16 -24.15
N HIS A 77 -43.74 -23.41 -24.49
CA HIS A 77 -43.29 -24.61 -23.80
C HIS A 77 -41.77 -24.83 -23.80
N HIS A 78 -41.30 -25.37 -22.68
CA HIS A 78 -39.94 -25.86 -22.45
C HIS A 78 -39.60 -27.01 -23.42
N HIS A 79 -38.58 -26.82 -24.27
CA HIS A 79 -37.74 -27.91 -24.76
C HIS A 79 -36.30 -27.65 -24.33
N LYS A 80 -35.78 -28.54 -23.50
CA LYS A 80 -34.36 -28.60 -23.12
C LYS A 80 -33.55 -28.97 -24.36
N SER A 81 -32.73 -28.06 -24.87
CA SER A 81 -31.62 -28.40 -25.75
C SER A 81 -30.30 -28.08 -25.05
N HIS A 82 -29.38 -29.02 -25.11
CA HIS A 82 -28.04 -28.90 -24.54
C HIS A 82 -27.31 -27.72 -25.19
N GLY A 83 -26.89 -26.75 -24.37
CA GLY A 83 -26.18 -25.56 -24.80
C GLY A 83 -24.93 -25.92 -25.60
N SER A 84 -24.94 -25.56 -26.88
CA SER A 84 -23.82 -25.71 -27.78
C SER A 84 -22.71 -24.72 -27.42
N HIS A 85 -21.48 -25.14 -27.67
CA HIS A 85 -20.20 -24.44 -27.49
C HIS A 85 -20.09 -22.96 -27.97
N PRO A 86 -20.93 -22.42 -28.91
CA PRO A 86 -20.78 -21.05 -29.41
C PRO A 86 -21.05 -19.92 -28.39
N GLU A 87 -21.98 -20.06 -27.44
CA GLU A 87 -22.25 -18.99 -26.45
C GLU A 87 -21.08 -18.79 -25.47
N MET A 88 -20.35 -19.87 -25.15
CA MET A 88 -19.18 -19.81 -24.29
C MET A 88 -18.02 -19.11 -25.00
N ILE A 89 -17.86 -19.37 -26.30
CA ILE A 89 -16.91 -18.67 -27.16
C ILE A 89 -17.28 -17.19 -27.26
N HIS A 90 -18.57 -16.85 -27.43
CA HIS A 90 -19.04 -15.46 -27.53
C HIS A 90 -18.89 -14.67 -26.21
N ARG A 91 -19.04 -15.32 -25.04
CA ARG A 91 -18.72 -14.71 -23.72
C ARG A 91 -17.21 -14.59 -23.46
N MET A 92 -16.40 -15.49 -24.02
CA MET A 92 -14.94 -15.34 -24.06
C MET A 92 -14.47 -14.28 -25.08
N GLN A 93 -15.38 -13.79 -25.93
CA GLN A 93 -15.15 -12.82 -27.02
C GLN A 93 -15.63 -11.39 -26.72
N SER A 94 -15.92 -11.01 -25.47
CA SER A 94 -15.91 -9.57 -25.12
C SER A 94 -14.47 -9.01 -25.05
N ARG A 95 -13.64 -9.41 -26.03
CA ARG A 95 -12.23 -9.05 -26.28
C ARG A 95 -12.18 -7.79 -27.14
N GLY A 96 -13.07 -6.83 -26.85
CA GLY A 96 -12.96 -5.52 -27.46
C GLY A 96 -11.78 -4.79 -26.84
N PRO A 97 -11.07 -3.96 -27.61
CA PRO A 97 -10.05 -3.09 -27.05
C PRO A 97 -10.64 -2.25 -25.92
N LEU A 98 -9.84 -1.97 -24.90
CA LEU A 98 -10.26 -1.17 -23.74
C LEU A 98 -9.26 -0.05 -23.52
N THR A 99 -9.75 1.17 -23.37
CA THR A 99 -8.93 2.27 -22.88
C THR A 99 -8.91 2.27 -21.36
N VAL A 100 -7.72 2.23 -20.76
CA VAL A 100 -7.53 2.19 -19.30
C VAL A 100 -6.60 3.31 -18.86
N ALA A 101 -6.96 3.98 -17.76
CA ALA A 101 -6.12 4.97 -17.13
C ALA A 101 -5.08 4.32 -16.21
N VAL A 102 -3.80 4.61 -16.44
CA VAL A 102 -2.69 4.27 -15.54
C VAL A 102 -2.08 5.56 -15.01
N PHE A 103 -2.01 5.66 -13.68
CA PHE A 103 -1.58 6.85 -12.97
C PHE A 103 -0.09 6.77 -12.64
N LEU A 104 0.57 7.91 -12.71
CA LEU A 104 1.89 8.15 -12.15
C LEU A 104 1.74 8.68 -10.72
N VAL A 105 2.78 8.57 -9.90
CA VAL A 105 2.69 8.96 -8.48
C VAL A 105 2.42 10.46 -8.32
N GLU A 106 2.92 11.30 -9.21
CA GLU A 106 2.60 12.73 -9.26
C GLU A 106 1.18 13.06 -9.77
N LYS A 107 0.30 12.05 -9.86
CA LYS A 107 -1.11 12.13 -10.28
C LYS A 107 -1.32 12.41 -11.77
N ALA A 108 -0.26 12.45 -12.58
CA ALA A 108 -0.37 12.46 -14.02
C ALA A 108 -0.96 11.13 -14.53
N VAL A 109 -1.77 11.19 -15.59
CA VAL A 109 -2.46 10.01 -16.15
C VAL A 109 -1.94 9.69 -17.55
N ARG A 110 -1.86 8.40 -17.87
CA ARG A 110 -1.69 7.88 -19.23
C ARG A 110 -2.87 6.99 -19.57
N LEU A 111 -3.48 7.25 -20.73
CA LEU A 111 -4.55 6.42 -21.26
C LEU A 111 -3.94 5.37 -22.19
N LEU A 112 -4.06 4.10 -21.81
CA LEU A 112 -3.54 2.99 -22.58
C LEU A 112 -4.67 2.34 -23.36
N ASN A 113 -4.47 2.16 -24.66
CA ASN A 113 -5.36 1.36 -25.49
C ASN A 113 -4.89 -0.09 -25.43
N LEU A 114 -5.68 -0.95 -24.79
CA LEU A 114 -5.35 -2.34 -24.55
C LEU A 114 -6.09 -3.21 -25.56
N GLU A 115 -5.36 -3.75 -26.54
CA GLU A 115 -5.93 -4.64 -27.56
C GLU A 115 -6.57 -5.89 -26.95
N ASP A 116 -5.93 -6.47 -25.93
CA ASP A 116 -6.45 -7.62 -25.19
C ASP A 116 -7.61 -7.28 -24.25
N GLY A 117 -7.98 -5.99 -24.17
CA GLY A 117 -9.06 -5.46 -23.37
C GLY A 117 -9.02 -5.94 -21.92
N LYS A 118 -10.08 -6.63 -21.50
CA LYS A 118 -10.26 -7.17 -20.14
C LYS A 118 -9.29 -8.30 -19.76
N SER A 119 -8.50 -8.81 -20.71
CA SER A 119 -7.51 -9.87 -20.48
C SER A 119 -6.07 -9.36 -20.45
N ALA A 120 -5.86 -8.07 -20.71
CA ALA A 120 -4.53 -7.46 -20.63
C ALA A 120 -3.89 -7.68 -19.26
N THR A 121 -2.62 -8.04 -19.26
CA THR A 121 -1.87 -8.37 -18.05
C THR A 121 -1.15 -7.13 -17.51
N ALA A 122 -0.76 -7.18 -16.23
CA ALA A 122 0.05 -6.13 -15.63
C ALA A 122 1.38 -5.94 -16.38
N GLY A 123 2.00 -7.02 -16.86
CA GLY A 123 3.23 -6.98 -17.64
C GLY A 123 3.07 -6.27 -18.99
N SER A 124 1.99 -6.56 -19.73
CA SER A 124 1.74 -5.87 -21.00
C SER A 124 1.46 -4.38 -20.80
N MET A 125 0.73 -4.02 -19.74
CA MET A 125 0.52 -2.61 -19.36
C MET A 125 1.83 -1.93 -18.95
N SER A 126 2.68 -2.61 -18.18
CA SER A 126 3.99 -2.11 -17.75
C SER A 126 4.86 -1.76 -18.95
N LYS A 127 4.91 -2.66 -19.94
CA LYS A 127 5.64 -2.45 -21.19
C LYS A 127 5.13 -1.24 -21.98
N ILE A 128 3.81 -1.12 -22.15
CA ILE A 128 3.20 0.03 -22.84
C ILE A 128 3.50 1.33 -22.09
N MET A 129 3.46 1.34 -20.75
CA MET A 129 3.83 2.50 -19.94
C MET A 129 5.29 2.91 -20.14
N ARG A 130 6.22 1.94 -20.11
CA ARG A 130 7.64 2.19 -20.37
C ARG A 130 7.85 2.87 -21.71
N GLU A 131 7.23 2.35 -22.77
CA GLU A 131 7.30 2.90 -24.13
C GLU A 131 6.66 4.29 -24.22
N THR A 132 5.49 4.48 -23.60
CA THR A 132 4.76 5.78 -23.55
C THR A 132 5.56 6.87 -22.85
N LEU A 133 6.39 6.49 -21.89
CA LEU A 133 7.25 7.40 -21.13
C LEU A 133 8.65 7.53 -21.74
N SER A 134 8.92 6.86 -22.87
CA SER A 134 10.23 6.80 -23.51
C SER A 134 11.35 6.35 -22.57
N LEU A 135 11.04 5.41 -21.66
CA LEU A 135 12.01 4.85 -20.72
C LEU A 135 12.83 3.72 -21.36
N PRO A 136 14.12 3.58 -20.98
CA PRO A 136 14.99 2.53 -21.50
C PRO A 136 14.52 1.14 -21.06
N ALA A 137 14.91 0.09 -21.79
CA ALA A 137 14.44 -1.27 -21.54
C ALA A 137 14.76 -1.78 -20.12
N GLU A 138 15.88 -1.35 -19.56
CA GLU A 138 16.34 -1.66 -18.20
C GLU A 138 15.33 -1.21 -17.13
N ALA A 139 14.50 -0.21 -17.44
CA ALA A 139 13.45 0.30 -16.55
C ALA A 139 12.35 -0.74 -16.27
N ASP A 140 12.21 -1.79 -17.09
CA ASP A 140 11.26 -2.89 -16.86
C ASP A 140 11.52 -3.62 -15.53
N LYS A 141 12.76 -3.60 -15.04
CA LYS A 141 13.10 -4.17 -13.72
C LYS A 141 12.77 -3.23 -12.56
N ALA A 142 12.90 -1.92 -12.81
CA ALA A 142 12.80 -0.87 -11.79
C ALA A 142 11.36 -0.43 -11.50
N PHE A 143 10.45 -0.60 -12.46
CA PHE A 143 9.05 -0.15 -12.32
C PHE A 143 8.07 -1.26 -12.71
N CYS A 144 6.89 -1.21 -12.11
CA CYS A 144 5.82 -2.16 -12.40
C CYS A 144 4.44 -1.54 -12.14
N ILE A 145 3.39 -2.31 -12.45
CA ILE A 145 2.01 -1.91 -12.20
C ILE A 145 1.58 -2.31 -10.79
N TRP A 146 1.01 -1.34 -10.09
CA TRP A 146 0.36 -1.50 -8.79
C TRP A 146 -1.14 -1.28 -8.91
N LEU A 147 -1.91 -2.04 -8.13
CA LEU A 147 -3.34 -1.82 -7.93
C LEU A 147 -3.53 -1.29 -6.51
N LYS A 148 -4.00 -0.05 -6.36
CA LYS A 148 -4.02 0.62 -5.06
C LYS A 148 -5.19 1.55 -4.85
N SER A 149 -5.58 1.71 -3.60
CA SER A 149 -6.51 2.73 -3.09
C SER A 149 -5.99 3.26 -1.75
N PRO A 150 -6.67 4.23 -1.11
CA PRO A 150 -6.35 4.64 0.26
C PRO A 150 -6.38 3.49 1.29
N LEU A 151 -7.11 2.39 1.03
CA LEU A 151 -7.30 1.29 1.98
C LEU A 151 -6.29 0.14 1.80
N LEU A 152 -5.83 -0.12 0.57
CA LEU A 152 -4.96 -1.26 0.26
C LEU A 152 -4.08 -0.97 -0.96
N GLN A 153 -2.83 -1.43 -0.93
CA GLN A 153 -1.91 -1.32 -2.06
C GLN A 153 -1.33 -2.70 -2.40
N LEU A 154 -1.39 -3.08 -3.68
CA LEU A 154 -0.92 -4.36 -4.17
C LEU A 154 0.03 -4.16 -5.36
N GLN A 155 1.29 -4.57 -5.22
CA GLN A 155 2.17 -4.73 -6.38
C GLN A 155 1.71 -5.94 -7.21
N LEU A 156 1.54 -5.75 -8.52
CA LEU A 156 1.11 -6.83 -9.40
C LEU A 156 2.33 -7.55 -10.02
N LYS A 157 2.23 -8.87 -10.16
CA LYS A 157 3.12 -9.66 -11.00
C LYS A 157 2.68 -9.57 -12.45
N ASP A 158 3.61 -9.75 -13.38
CA ASP A 158 3.38 -9.55 -14.82
C ASP A 158 2.20 -10.33 -15.39
N HIS A 159 1.92 -11.51 -14.86
CA HIS A 159 0.83 -12.38 -15.31
C HIS A 159 -0.54 -12.05 -14.69
N HIS A 160 -0.61 -11.19 -13.67
CA HIS A 160 -1.89 -10.79 -13.09
C HIS A 160 -2.71 -9.99 -14.10
N VAL A 161 -4.04 -10.12 -14.01
CA VAL A 161 -4.99 -9.41 -14.87
C VAL A 161 -5.71 -8.34 -14.03
N PRO A 162 -5.32 -7.06 -14.11
CA PRO A 162 -5.87 -6.00 -13.25
C PRO A 162 -7.40 -5.90 -13.27
N TYR A 163 -8.01 -6.10 -14.44
CA TYR A 163 -9.47 -6.07 -14.58
C TYR A 163 -10.18 -7.13 -13.72
N ARG A 164 -9.56 -8.31 -13.54
CA ARG A 164 -10.11 -9.37 -12.68
C ARG A 164 -9.98 -9.00 -11.21
N LEU A 165 -8.84 -8.45 -10.81
CA LEU A 165 -8.60 -8.01 -9.44
C LEU A 165 -9.55 -6.86 -9.04
N ARG A 166 -9.79 -5.89 -9.92
CA ARG A 166 -10.77 -4.80 -9.69
C ARG A 166 -12.20 -5.31 -9.48
N LYS A 167 -12.57 -6.47 -10.07
CA LYS A 167 -13.90 -7.07 -9.86
C LYS A 167 -14.07 -7.74 -8.49
N VAL A 168 -12.98 -8.01 -7.81
CA VAL A 168 -12.97 -8.64 -6.49
C VAL A 168 -12.34 -7.74 -5.43
N TRP A 169 -12.27 -6.44 -5.71
CA TRP A 169 -11.66 -5.46 -4.82
C TRP A 169 -12.37 -5.38 -3.47
N PRO A 170 -13.72 -5.37 -3.37
CA PRO A 170 -14.39 -5.39 -2.08
C PRO A 170 -14.03 -6.61 -1.23
N GLU A 171 -13.93 -7.80 -1.85
CA GLU A 171 -13.53 -9.03 -1.17
C GLU A 171 -12.06 -8.99 -0.71
N LEU A 172 -11.19 -8.33 -1.49
CA LEU A 172 -9.80 -8.08 -1.08
C LEU A 172 -9.74 -7.15 0.13
N LEU A 173 -10.50 -6.06 0.14
CA LEU A 173 -10.54 -5.12 1.25
C LEU A 173 -11.09 -5.77 2.51
N GLN A 174 -12.18 -6.53 2.42
CA GLN A 174 -12.75 -7.26 3.55
C GLN A 174 -11.74 -8.23 4.18
N LYS A 175 -10.95 -8.90 3.33
CA LYS A 175 -9.94 -9.87 3.75
C LYS A 175 -8.70 -9.22 4.37
N PHE A 176 -8.22 -8.12 3.80
CA PHE A 176 -6.91 -7.55 4.13
C PHE A 176 -6.95 -6.22 4.87
N THR A 177 -8.14 -5.71 5.23
CA THR A 177 -8.28 -4.43 5.92
C THR A 177 -9.34 -4.48 7.02
N ASN A 178 -9.25 -3.56 7.97
CA ASN A 178 -10.25 -3.33 9.02
C ASN A 178 -11.26 -2.23 8.61
N ALA A 179 -11.35 -1.90 7.31
CA ALA A 179 -12.28 -0.91 6.81
C ALA A 179 -13.74 -1.36 7.06
N ASN A 180 -14.60 -0.41 7.39
CA ASN A 180 -16.02 -0.67 7.56
C ASN A 180 -16.71 -0.88 6.19
N HIS A 181 -17.94 -1.39 6.21
CA HIS A 181 -18.67 -1.72 4.98
C HIS A 181 -18.87 -0.51 4.06
N GLU A 182 -19.17 0.66 4.62
CA GLU A 182 -19.38 1.89 3.85
C GLU A 182 -18.11 2.31 3.10
N ALA A 183 -16.96 2.29 3.78
CA ALA A 183 -15.67 2.59 3.18
C ALA A 183 -15.30 1.59 2.09
N ILE A 184 -15.58 0.29 2.30
CA ILE A 184 -15.33 -0.76 1.30
C ILE A 184 -16.21 -0.58 0.06
N GLU A 185 -17.48 -0.20 0.24
CA GLU A 185 -18.45 -0.08 -0.85
C GLU A 185 -18.11 1.06 -1.83
N ILE A 186 -17.59 2.18 -1.31
CA ILE A 186 -17.25 3.36 -2.11
C ILE A 186 -15.80 3.38 -2.62
N ASP A 187 -14.94 2.48 -2.13
CA ASP A 187 -13.53 2.47 -2.49
C ASP A 187 -13.29 1.80 -3.86
N GLU A 188 -12.60 2.52 -4.75
CA GLU A 188 -12.20 2.01 -6.06
C GLU A 188 -10.67 2.05 -6.22
N PRO A 189 -10.04 0.97 -6.70
CA PRO A 189 -8.60 0.96 -6.91
C PRO A 189 -8.23 1.63 -8.23
N ILE A 190 -7.07 2.29 -8.23
CA ILE A 190 -6.41 2.79 -9.44
C ILE A 190 -5.27 1.85 -9.85
N LEU A 191 -4.93 1.89 -11.13
CA LEU A 191 -3.67 1.35 -11.62
C LEU A 191 -2.60 2.42 -11.53
N SER A 192 -1.45 2.10 -10.96
CA SER A 192 -0.33 3.02 -10.84
C SER A 192 0.96 2.40 -11.38
N TYR A 193 1.74 3.16 -12.13
CA TYR A 193 3.08 2.78 -12.57
C TYR A 193 4.11 3.43 -11.65
N GLN A 194 4.77 2.61 -10.84
CA GLN A 194 5.66 3.07 -9.77
C GLN A 194 6.77 2.03 -9.50
N ARG A 195 7.69 2.31 -8.57
CA ARG A 195 8.86 1.48 -8.27
C ARG A 195 8.46 0.03 -7.97
N ASN A 196 9.22 -0.90 -8.50
CA ASN A 196 9.18 -2.31 -8.11
C ASN A 196 9.84 -2.46 -6.73
N SER A 197 9.10 -2.91 -5.73
CA SER A 197 9.59 -3.08 -4.35
C SER A 197 10.80 -4.01 -4.26
N PHE A 198 10.92 -4.97 -5.17
CA PHE A 198 12.03 -5.91 -5.24
C PHE A 198 13.22 -5.42 -6.07
N TYR A 199 13.19 -4.19 -6.60
CA TYR A 199 14.34 -3.66 -7.33
C TYR A 199 15.49 -3.32 -6.35
N PRO A 200 16.71 -3.85 -6.53
CA PRO A 200 17.82 -3.61 -5.61
C PRO A 200 18.25 -2.15 -5.57
N LEU A 201 18.46 -1.61 -4.36
CA LEU A 201 18.92 -0.23 -4.17
C LEU A 201 20.29 0.02 -4.83
N GLN A 202 21.17 -0.98 -4.82
CA GLN A 202 22.49 -0.88 -5.45
C GLN A 202 22.42 -0.72 -6.96
N ASP A 203 21.42 -1.31 -7.61
CA ASP A 203 21.21 -1.13 -9.05
C ASP A 203 20.49 0.19 -9.35
N GLU A 204 19.57 0.59 -8.48
CA GLU A 204 18.93 1.91 -8.56
C GLU A 204 19.93 3.07 -8.52
N LYS A 205 20.97 2.98 -7.69
CA LYS A 205 22.06 3.97 -7.61
C LYS A 205 22.84 4.12 -8.92
N LYS A 206 22.83 3.10 -9.78
CA LYS A 206 23.54 3.09 -11.08
C LYS A 206 22.69 3.66 -12.22
N ILE A 207 21.42 3.99 -11.98
CA ILE A 207 20.55 4.56 -13.01
C ILE A 207 21.04 5.96 -13.38
N GLU A 208 21.26 6.18 -14.68
CA GLU A 208 21.63 7.49 -15.25
C GLU A 208 20.53 8.11 -16.11
N ASP A 209 19.54 7.31 -16.55
CA ASP A 209 18.43 7.80 -17.35
C ASP A 209 17.57 8.81 -16.58
N ASN A 210 17.47 10.04 -17.12
CA ASN A 210 16.75 11.15 -16.51
C ASN A 210 15.26 10.85 -16.33
N GLY A 211 14.64 10.09 -17.25
CA GLY A 211 13.24 9.70 -17.16
C GLY A 211 12.99 8.82 -15.92
N SER A 212 13.80 7.77 -15.78
CA SER A 212 13.76 6.82 -14.67
C SER A 212 14.08 7.50 -13.33
N ILE A 213 15.13 8.33 -13.28
CA ILE A 213 15.47 9.14 -12.10
C ILE A 213 14.29 10.01 -11.68
N LYS A 214 13.63 10.69 -12.63
CA LYS A 214 12.46 11.51 -12.33
C LYS A 214 11.31 10.68 -11.76
N ARG A 215 11.06 9.47 -12.25
CA ARG A 215 9.99 8.59 -11.73
C ARG A 215 10.23 8.20 -10.28
N LEU A 216 11.45 7.73 -9.97
CA LEU A 216 11.85 7.41 -8.60
C LEU A 216 11.75 8.62 -7.68
N PHE A 217 12.21 9.79 -8.17
CA PHE A 217 12.13 11.04 -7.43
C PHE A 217 10.69 11.41 -7.06
N GLU A 218 9.74 11.37 -8.00
CA GLU A 218 8.34 11.74 -7.71
C GLU A 218 7.71 10.81 -6.67
N GLU A 219 8.05 9.52 -6.69
CA GLU A 219 7.62 8.57 -5.67
C GLU A 219 8.22 8.88 -4.29
N ALA A 220 9.55 9.06 -4.24
CA ALA A 220 10.25 9.40 -3.00
C ALA A 220 9.72 10.72 -2.41
N ARG A 221 9.53 11.74 -3.24
CA ARG A 221 8.95 13.02 -2.85
C ARG A 221 7.55 12.84 -2.28
N ASN A 222 6.68 12.07 -2.94
CA ASN A 222 5.34 11.80 -2.43
C ASN A 222 5.38 11.09 -1.07
N ASN A 223 6.25 10.10 -0.90
CA ASN A 223 6.37 9.35 0.35
C ASN A 223 6.87 10.24 1.51
N VAL A 224 7.78 11.17 1.24
CA VAL A 224 8.23 12.18 2.22
C VAL A 224 7.12 13.17 2.56
N LEU A 225 6.52 13.82 1.56
CA LEU A 225 5.58 14.92 1.78
C LEU A 225 4.25 14.45 2.39
N SER A 226 3.79 13.24 2.02
CA SER A 226 2.61 12.62 2.63
C SER A 226 2.85 12.13 4.06
N GLY A 227 4.10 12.09 4.52
CA GLY A 227 4.47 11.54 5.82
C GLY A 227 4.46 10.01 5.86
N LEU A 228 4.44 9.32 4.71
CA LEU A 228 4.60 7.86 4.69
C LEU A 228 6.01 7.46 5.19
N TYR A 229 7.01 8.26 4.86
CA TYR A 229 8.36 8.14 5.38
C TYR A 229 8.50 8.88 6.72
N PRO A 230 8.91 8.20 7.81
CA PRO A 230 9.11 8.79 9.14
C PRO A 230 10.40 9.62 9.22
N VAL A 231 10.51 10.65 8.37
CA VAL A 231 11.67 11.54 8.34
C VAL A 231 11.72 12.45 9.57
N THR A 232 12.91 12.62 10.12
CA THR A 232 13.15 13.56 11.21
C THR A 232 12.97 15.01 10.75
N LYS A 233 12.89 15.92 11.72
CA LYS A 233 12.94 17.38 11.50
C LYS A 233 14.12 17.78 10.60
N GLN A 234 15.31 17.29 10.92
CA GLN A 234 16.53 17.70 10.22
C GLN A 234 16.57 17.16 8.79
N GLU A 235 16.15 15.92 8.58
CA GLU A 235 16.03 15.32 7.23
C GLU A 235 14.98 16.04 6.39
N SER A 236 13.84 16.40 6.99
CA SER A 236 12.78 17.15 6.33
C SER A 236 13.28 18.50 5.81
N ILE A 237 14.08 19.22 6.60
CA ILE A 237 14.70 20.49 6.19
C ILE A 237 15.67 20.29 5.04
N LYS A 238 16.53 19.26 5.12
CA LYS A 238 17.50 18.94 4.07
C LYS A 238 16.84 18.62 2.73
N LEU A 239 15.80 17.78 2.78
CA LEU A 239 15.01 17.42 1.60
C LEU A 239 14.23 18.64 1.07
N GLY A 240 13.65 19.46 1.95
CA GLY A 240 12.95 20.68 1.59
C GLY A 240 13.85 21.72 0.91
N GLY A 241 15.12 21.84 1.32
CA GLY A 241 16.10 22.69 0.64
C GLY A 241 16.36 22.26 -0.81
N VAL A 242 16.38 20.96 -1.09
CA VAL A 242 16.48 20.45 -2.48
C VAL A 242 15.23 20.78 -3.28
N LEU A 243 14.04 20.59 -2.70
CA LEU A 243 12.78 20.91 -3.37
C LEU A 243 12.64 22.41 -3.66
N LEU A 244 13.14 23.27 -2.76
CA LEU A 244 13.23 24.71 -3.00
C LEU A 244 14.15 25.03 -4.17
N ALA A 245 15.31 24.38 -4.27
CA ALA A 245 16.22 24.56 -5.40
C ALA A 245 15.64 24.07 -6.73
N LEU A 246 14.96 22.93 -6.69
CA LEU A 246 14.29 22.36 -7.84
C LEU A 246 13.21 23.28 -8.39
N GLN A 247 12.42 23.93 -7.52
CA GLN A 247 11.29 24.76 -7.93
C GLN A 247 11.67 26.22 -8.22
N ASN A 248 12.67 26.77 -7.52
CA ASN A 248 13.03 28.19 -7.59
C ASN A 248 14.38 28.45 -8.28
N GLY A 249 15.07 27.39 -8.75
CA GLY A 249 16.38 27.50 -9.37
C GLY A 249 17.52 27.60 -8.37
N LYS A 250 18.64 28.20 -8.77
CA LYS A 250 19.79 28.38 -7.87
C LYS A 250 19.51 29.45 -6.82
N PHE A 251 20.03 29.22 -5.62
CA PHE A 251 19.97 30.18 -4.53
C PHE A 251 20.61 31.53 -4.91
N ASN A 252 19.89 32.63 -4.68
CA ASN A 252 20.35 34.00 -4.87
C ASN A 252 20.17 34.77 -3.55
N GLU A 253 21.29 35.21 -2.95
CA GLU A 253 21.31 35.91 -1.66
C GLU A 253 20.49 37.22 -1.65
N ASN A 254 20.34 37.88 -2.80
CA ASN A 254 19.57 39.12 -2.90
C ASN A 254 18.05 38.87 -2.88
N ILE A 255 17.62 37.66 -3.23
CA ILE A 255 16.21 37.28 -3.37
C ILE A 255 15.77 36.40 -2.18
N HIS A 256 16.55 35.36 -1.89
CA HIS A 256 16.20 34.31 -0.92
C HIS A 256 16.72 34.63 0.48
N LYS A 257 16.16 35.67 1.08
CA LYS A 257 16.44 36.11 2.46
C LYS A 257 15.28 35.76 3.40
N LEU A 258 15.48 35.96 4.71
CA LEU A 258 14.41 35.82 5.70
C LEU A 258 13.15 36.60 5.28
N GLY A 259 11.99 35.94 5.36
CA GLY A 259 10.73 36.40 4.81
C GLY A 259 10.38 35.79 3.45
N PHE A 260 11.34 35.21 2.73
CA PHE A 260 11.10 34.53 1.44
C PHE A 260 10.10 33.38 1.58
N LEU A 261 10.19 32.53 2.61
CA LEU A 261 9.24 31.42 2.72
C LEU A 261 7.82 31.88 3.03
N LYS A 262 7.64 33.09 3.58
CA LYS A 262 6.31 33.68 3.77
C LYS A 262 5.65 34.01 2.43
N THR A 263 6.40 34.34 1.39
CA THR A 263 5.85 34.61 0.06
C THR A 263 5.31 33.33 -0.60
N LEU A 264 5.76 32.16 -0.14
CA LEU A 264 5.24 30.87 -0.59
C LEU A 264 3.86 30.53 0.02
N GLY A 265 3.49 31.17 1.13
CA GLY A 265 2.19 30.96 1.79
C GLY A 265 1.92 29.49 2.10
N ASP A 266 0.75 29.00 1.70
CA ASP A 266 0.30 27.61 1.93
C ASP A 266 1.11 26.57 1.12
N LYS A 267 1.89 27.01 0.14
CA LYS A 267 2.76 26.14 -0.68
C LYS A 267 3.94 25.59 0.08
N ILE A 268 4.15 25.97 1.35
CA ILE A 268 5.20 25.38 2.20
C ILE A 268 5.06 23.85 2.31
N THR A 269 3.83 23.34 2.22
CA THR A 269 3.50 21.91 2.22
C THR A 269 3.98 21.18 0.95
N GLU A 270 4.39 21.89 -0.10
CA GLU A 270 5.04 21.31 -1.28
C GLU A 270 6.53 21.00 -1.05
N TYR A 271 7.11 21.54 0.03
CA TYR A 271 8.53 21.42 0.37
C TYR A 271 8.79 20.67 1.68
N LEU A 272 7.80 20.60 2.58
CA LEU A 272 7.91 19.94 3.88
C LEU A 272 6.78 18.94 4.10
N PRO A 273 7.02 17.85 4.86
CA PRO A 273 5.97 16.94 5.26
C PRO A 273 4.83 17.66 6.00
N ILE A 274 3.60 17.22 5.78
CA ILE A 274 2.41 17.79 6.41
C ILE A 274 2.52 17.79 7.95
N SER A 275 3.14 16.77 8.53
CA SER A 275 3.40 16.68 9.98
C SER A 275 4.32 17.80 10.49
N ALA A 276 5.33 18.19 9.71
CA ALA A 276 6.22 19.31 10.05
C ALA A 276 5.50 20.67 9.97
N CYS A 277 4.39 20.76 9.23
CA CYS A 277 3.57 21.96 9.11
C CYS A 277 2.45 22.06 10.17
N LYS A 278 1.92 20.93 10.66
CA LYS A 278 0.73 20.86 11.54
C LYS A 278 1.03 21.02 13.04
N VAL A 279 2.22 20.66 13.49
CA VAL A 279 2.60 20.76 14.91
C VAL A 279 3.22 22.13 15.16
N GLY A 280 3.05 22.70 16.35
CA GLY A 280 3.37 24.06 16.80
C GLY A 280 4.76 24.69 16.57
N TRP A 281 5.53 24.23 15.58
CA TRP A 281 6.70 24.89 14.98
C TRP A 281 6.45 26.35 14.58
N LEU A 282 5.18 26.69 14.34
CA LEU A 282 4.75 28.00 13.87
C LEU A 282 4.15 28.89 14.98
N HIS A 283 4.11 28.47 16.26
CA HIS A 283 3.46 29.27 17.31
C HIS A 283 4.36 30.35 17.93
N SER A 284 5.68 30.22 17.83
CA SER A 284 6.63 31.27 18.23
C SER A 284 7.25 31.94 17.00
N ARG A 285 7.25 33.28 16.97
CA ARG A 285 7.92 34.06 15.92
C ARG A 285 9.41 33.69 15.81
N SER A 286 10.06 33.40 16.93
CA SER A 286 11.48 33.00 16.97
C SER A 286 11.70 31.62 16.33
N ALA A 287 10.87 30.62 16.66
CA ALA A 287 10.98 29.27 16.09
C ALA A 287 10.73 29.25 14.58
N ARG A 288 9.80 30.09 14.09
CA ARG A 288 9.58 30.31 12.65
C ARG A 288 10.82 30.83 11.95
N THR A 289 11.43 31.88 12.52
CA THR A 289 12.64 32.48 11.95
C THR A 289 13.79 31.48 11.92
N THR A 290 13.94 30.64 12.95
CA THR A 290 14.96 29.58 12.96
C THR A 290 14.70 28.50 11.89
N LEU A 291 13.46 28.04 11.72
CA LEU A 291 13.13 27.08 10.66
C LEU A 291 13.37 27.67 9.28
N GLU A 292 12.90 28.90 9.04
CA GLU A 292 13.08 29.58 7.77
C GLU A 292 14.57 29.74 7.44
N GLN A 293 15.38 30.15 8.41
CA GLN A 293 16.82 30.22 8.24
C GLN A 293 17.41 28.86 7.87
N GLN A 294 17.06 27.80 8.61
CA GLN A 294 17.57 26.44 8.35
C GLN A 294 17.20 25.93 6.95
N LEU A 295 16.01 26.26 6.46
CA LEU A 295 15.58 25.92 5.10
C LEU A 295 16.31 26.72 4.03
N LEU A 296 16.54 28.02 4.25
CA LEU A 296 17.32 28.86 3.34
C LEU A 296 18.77 28.39 3.28
N ASP A 297 19.37 28.03 4.42
CA ASP A 297 20.72 27.47 4.48
C ASP A 297 20.79 26.14 3.71
N SER A 298 19.81 25.26 3.90
CA SER A 298 19.73 24.00 3.16
C SER A 298 19.48 24.21 1.66
N TYR A 299 18.71 25.23 1.28
CA TYR A 299 18.49 25.59 -0.12
C TYR A 299 19.80 26.09 -0.75
N LYS A 300 20.55 26.93 -0.04
CA LYS A 300 21.87 27.40 -0.47
C LYS A 300 22.85 26.23 -0.65
N GLU A 301 22.89 25.29 0.30
CA GLU A 301 23.71 24.07 0.21
C GLU A 301 23.33 23.23 -1.03
N ALA A 302 22.05 22.92 -1.20
CA ALA A 302 21.59 22.12 -2.33
C ALA A 302 21.92 22.77 -3.69
N SER A 303 21.79 24.10 -3.78
CA SER A 303 22.12 24.88 -4.99
C SER A 303 23.61 24.86 -5.36
N ALA A 304 24.48 24.60 -4.39
CA ALA A 304 25.92 24.48 -4.61
C ALA A 304 26.33 23.07 -5.05
N CYS A 305 25.60 22.03 -4.62
CA CYS A 305 25.91 20.64 -4.96
C CYS A 305 25.64 20.30 -6.44
N THR A 306 24.61 20.89 -7.05
CA THR A 306 24.20 20.52 -8.41
C THR A 306 23.41 21.63 -9.09
N SER A 307 23.09 21.42 -10.37
CA SER A 307 22.26 22.34 -11.15
C SER A 307 21.42 21.61 -12.19
N GLY A 308 20.28 22.20 -12.53
CA GLY A 308 19.32 21.61 -13.46
C GLY A 308 18.43 20.56 -12.81
N LEU A 309 17.27 20.32 -13.43
CA LEU A 309 16.25 19.44 -12.87
C LEU A 309 16.76 18.01 -12.61
N PRO A 310 17.48 17.34 -13.52
CA PRO A 310 17.93 15.98 -13.28
C PRO A 310 18.92 15.86 -12.11
N GLY A 311 19.80 16.86 -11.97
CA GLY A 311 20.74 16.96 -10.85
C GLY A 311 20.01 17.04 -9.51
N PHE A 312 18.98 17.87 -9.41
CA PHE A 312 18.18 17.97 -8.18
C PHE A 312 17.34 16.74 -7.89
N TYR A 313 16.78 16.06 -8.91
CA TYR A 313 16.10 14.79 -8.72
C TYR A 313 17.04 13.74 -8.12
N LYS A 314 18.24 13.59 -8.69
CA LYS A 314 19.25 12.64 -8.20
C LYS A 314 19.73 12.99 -6.80
N LEU A 315 20.01 14.28 -6.54
CA LEU A 315 20.43 14.74 -5.21
C LEU A 315 19.35 14.50 -4.12
N PHE A 316 18.07 14.62 -4.47
CA PHE A 316 16.98 14.28 -3.56
C PHE A 316 16.96 12.77 -3.28
N LEU A 317 17.07 11.95 -4.32
CA LEU A 317 17.14 10.49 -4.21
C LEU A 317 18.33 10.03 -3.38
N GLU A 318 19.52 10.60 -3.58
CA GLU A 318 20.72 10.29 -2.78
C GLU A 318 20.50 10.52 -1.29
N ARG A 319 19.78 11.58 -0.91
CA ARG A 319 19.36 11.79 0.48
C ARG A 319 18.33 10.75 0.92
N CYS A 320 17.36 10.41 0.09
CA CYS A 320 16.36 9.38 0.40
C CYS A 320 16.93 7.96 0.50
N TRP A 321 17.95 7.61 -0.29
CA TRP A 321 18.63 6.31 -0.25
C TRP A 321 19.37 6.04 1.06
N SER A 322 19.63 7.08 1.86
CA SER A 322 20.17 6.93 3.22
C SER A 322 19.10 6.59 4.27
N LEU A 323 17.81 6.68 3.92
CA LEU A 323 16.71 6.35 4.81
C LEU A 323 16.51 4.82 4.82
N PRO A 324 16.52 4.17 5.98
CA PRO A 324 16.53 2.70 6.05
C PRO A 324 15.24 2.07 5.49
N TYR A 325 14.12 2.80 5.53
CA TYR A 325 12.81 2.39 5.03
C TYR A 325 12.53 2.82 3.58
N TYR A 326 13.52 3.37 2.86
CA TYR A 326 13.36 3.71 1.45
C TYR A 326 12.95 2.49 0.62
N GLY A 327 12.07 2.69 -0.36
CA GLY A 327 11.58 1.62 -1.24
C GLY A 327 10.68 0.56 -0.57
N SER A 328 10.27 0.76 0.69
CA SER A 328 9.44 -0.20 1.41
C SER A 328 8.01 -0.29 0.89
N VAL A 329 7.43 -1.47 0.98
CA VAL A 329 5.97 -1.67 0.99
C VAL A 329 5.48 -1.48 2.41
N PHE A 330 4.38 -0.75 2.59
CA PHE A 330 3.81 -0.46 3.91
C PHE A 330 2.53 -1.25 4.12
N PHE A 331 2.50 -2.03 5.19
CA PHE A 331 1.35 -2.78 5.67
C PHE A 331 0.82 -2.16 6.96
N THR A 332 -0.44 -2.42 7.28
CA THR A 332 -1.06 -1.98 8.53
C THR A 332 -1.09 -3.11 9.55
N GLY A 333 -0.95 -2.78 10.84
CA GLY A 333 -1.03 -3.74 11.93
C GLY A 333 -1.21 -3.06 13.27
N GLN A 334 -1.20 -3.85 14.34
CA GLN A 334 -1.23 -3.34 15.71
C GLN A 334 -0.39 -4.24 16.63
N ILE A 335 0.18 -3.64 17.67
CA ILE A 335 0.98 -4.34 18.70
C ILE A 335 0.41 -4.05 20.10
N GLU A 336 0.57 -4.97 21.04
CA GLU A 336 0.10 -4.74 22.42
C GLU A 336 0.87 -3.57 23.05
N GLN A 337 0.16 -2.60 23.64
CA GLN A 337 0.82 -1.54 24.40
C GLN A 337 1.42 -2.08 25.70
N PRO A 338 2.67 -1.73 26.03
CA PRO A 338 3.19 -2.00 27.36
C PRO A 338 2.41 -1.20 28.41
N SER A 339 2.00 -1.87 29.49
CA SER A 339 1.10 -1.31 30.51
C SER A 339 1.71 -0.07 31.17
N LYS A 340 1.18 1.11 30.89
CA LYS A 340 1.45 2.32 31.68
C LYS A 340 0.58 2.32 32.95
N ARG A 341 1.14 2.74 34.09
CA ARG A 341 0.45 2.75 35.40
C ARG A 341 -0.88 3.53 35.47
N PHE A 342 -1.22 4.33 34.44
CA PHE A 342 -2.45 5.12 34.37
C PHE A 342 -3.42 4.68 33.25
N SER A 343 -3.10 3.68 32.42
CA SER A 343 -3.99 3.22 31.33
C SER A 343 -5.05 2.20 31.78
N SER A 344 -5.05 1.80 33.06
CA SER A 344 -5.97 0.77 33.57
C SER A 344 -7.43 1.23 33.69
N LEU A 345 -7.71 2.54 33.58
CA LEU A 345 -9.06 3.11 33.73
C LEU A 345 -9.84 3.27 32.41
N LEU A 346 -9.16 3.28 31.25
CA LEU A 346 -9.78 3.51 29.94
C LEU A 346 -9.65 2.33 28.96
N GLY A 347 -9.14 1.18 29.42
CA GLY A 347 -8.88 0.00 28.60
C GLY A 347 -7.50 0.04 27.93
N LYS A 348 -6.87 -1.13 27.80
CA LYS A 348 -5.66 -1.29 26.99
C LYS A 348 -6.07 -1.21 25.51
N SER A 349 -5.78 -0.11 24.84
CA SER A 349 -5.86 -0.08 23.37
C SER A 349 -4.53 -0.55 22.80
N ASP A 350 -4.57 -1.49 21.86
CA ASP A 350 -3.40 -1.82 21.04
C ASP A 350 -2.85 -0.56 20.35
N LEU A 351 -1.55 -0.55 20.08
CA LEU A 351 -0.90 0.54 19.34
C LEU A 351 -0.97 0.25 17.84
N PRO A 352 -1.66 1.07 17.03
CA PRO A 352 -1.62 0.96 15.58
C PRO A 352 -0.21 1.24 15.06
N VAL A 353 0.26 0.37 14.16
CA VAL A 353 1.59 0.46 13.57
C VAL A 353 1.52 0.26 12.06
N LYS A 354 2.47 0.88 11.36
CA LYS A 354 2.83 0.49 10.00
C LYS A 354 4.00 -0.48 10.05
N VAL A 355 3.90 -1.55 9.27
CA VAL A 355 5.00 -2.48 9.02
C VAL A 355 5.56 -2.17 7.65
N ALA A 356 6.78 -1.64 7.60
CA ALA A 356 7.46 -1.33 6.34
C ALA A 356 8.49 -2.42 6.05
N VAL A 357 8.40 -3.04 4.88
CA VAL A 357 9.34 -4.08 4.44
C VAL A 357 9.98 -3.64 3.13
N ASN A 358 11.30 -3.64 3.06
CA ASN A 358 12.05 -3.51 1.82
C ASN A 358 13.00 -4.70 1.65
N ARG A 359 13.90 -4.63 0.67
CA ARG A 359 14.82 -5.72 0.36
C ARG A 359 15.84 -6.04 1.45
N GLU A 360 16.11 -5.12 2.37
CA GLU A 360 17.18 -5.27 3.34
C GLU A 360 16.63 -5.43 4.77
N LYS A 361 15.48 -4.81 5.07
CA LYS A 361 15.00 -4.63 6.44
C LYS A 361 13.49 -4.68 6.57
N ILE A 362 13.06 -4.97 7.80
CA ILE A 362 11.71 -4.72 8.30
C ILE A 362 11.73 -3.60 9.35
N HIS A 363 10.73 -2.72 9.29
CA HIS A 363 10.55 -1.61 10.22
C HIS A 363 9.14 -1.62 10.81
N ILE A 364 9.04 -1.36 12.10
CA ILE A 364 7.78 -1.15 12.82
C ILE A 364 7.70 0.32 13.18
N ILE A 365 6.66 1.00 12.72
CA ILE A 365 6.51 2.46 12.81
C ILE A 365 5.20 2.76 13.56
N ASP A 366 5.25 3.60 14.59
CA ASP A 366 4.05 4.12 15.27
C ASP A 366 3.23 4.94 14.28
N GLU A 367 2.01 4.50 13.96
CA GLU A 367 1.21 5.15 12.93
C GLU A 367 0.78 6.58 13.30
N THR A 368 0.61 6.86 14.60
CA THR A 368 0.15 8.16 15.08
C THR A 368 1.29 9.15 15.16
N LYS A 369 2.44 8.73 15.67
CA LYS A 369 3.61 9.60 15.85
C LYS A 369 4.51 9.66 14.62
N ASN A 370 4.40 8.66 13.75
CA ASN A 370 5.30 8.45 12.63
C ASN A 370 6.76 8.29 13.08
N ASP A 371 6.98 7.55 14.17
CA ASP A 371 8.28 7.25 14.76
C ASP A 371 8.64 5.78 14.55
N ILE A 372 9.90 5.48 14.23
CA ILE A 372 10.40 4.10 14.11
C ILE A 372 10.52 3.50 15.52
N LEU A 373 9.77 2.43 15.78
CA LEU A 373 9.80 1.65 17.01
C LEU A 373 10.85 0.54 16.96
N LEU A 374 10.99 -0.10 15.80
CA LEU A 374 11.92 -1.21 15.57
C LEU A 374 12.38 -1.19 14.12
N SER A 375 13.64 -1.52 13.88
CA SER A 375 14.21 -1.66 12.54
C SER A 375 15.27 -2.75 12.60
N LEU A 376 15.06 -3.84 11.85
CA LEU A 376 15.91 -5.02 11.87
C LEU A 376 16.28 -5.44 10.45
N GLY A 377 17.55 -5.78 10.24
CA GLY A 377 17.98 -6.58 9.08
C GLY A 377 17.44 -8.00 9.15
N PHE A 378 17.36 -8.69 8.01
CA PHE A 378 16.91 -10.08 7.99
C PHE A 378 17.88 -11.05 8.66
N ASP A 379 19.16 -10.66 8.79
CA ASP A 379 20.19 -11.34 9.57
C ASP A 379 20.07 -11.13 11.09
N GLU A 380 19.27 -10.14 11.51
CA GLU A 380 19.07 -9.77 12.92
C GLU A 380 17.78 -10.36 13.52
N LEU A 381 17.01 -11.15 12.76
CA LEU A 381 15.69 -11.63 13.19
C LEU A 381 15.38 -13.07 12.77
N SER A 382 14.45 -13.68 13.49
CA SER A 382 13.66 -14.82 13.04
C SER A 382 12.19 -14.43 13.02
N TRP A 383 11.41 -14.98 12.10
CA TRP A 383 9.97 -14.68 12.00
C TRP A 383 9.12 -15.95 11.91
N ASP A 384 7.85 -15.81 12.26
CA ASP A 384 6.84 -16.85 12.07
C ASP A 384 5.49 -16.21 11.75
N TYR A 385 4.61 -16.96 11.08
CA TYR A 385 3.27 -16.53 10.72
C TYR A 385 2.22 -17.49 11.28
N THR A 386 1.29 -16.95 12.06
CA THR A 386 0.12 -17.70 12.56
C THR A 386 -1.15 -17.18 11.89
N PRO A 387 -1.89 -18.01 11.14
CA PRO A 387 -3.16 -17.59 10.56
C PRO A 387 -4.21 -17.32 11.66
N ALA A 388 -5.17 -16.45 11.35
CA ALA A 388 -6.36 -16.27 12.19
C ALA A 388 -7.14 -17.58 12.31
N ASP A 389 -7.76 -17.81 13.46
CA ASP A 389 -8.71 -18.92 13.61
C ASP A 389 -9.96 -18.66 12.75
N GLU A 390 -10.28 -19.58 11.83
CA GLU A 390 -11.42 -19.45 10.93
C GLU A 390 -12.77 -19.38 11.69
N GLY A 391 -12.81 -19.82 12.95
CA GLY A 391 -14.00 -19.80 13.80
C GLY A 391 -14.22 -18.50 14.60
N ASP A 392 -13.29 -17.54 14.56
CA ASP A 392 -13.34 -16.31 15.36
C ASP A 392 -13.04 -15.08 14.49
N GLU A 393 -14.09 -14.34 14.10
CA GLU A 393 -13.98 -13.14 13.26
C GLU A 393 -13.21 -12.00 13.96
N ASP A 394 -13.12 -12.02 15.30
CA ASP A 394 -12.36 -11.04 16.07
C ASP A 394 -10.87 -11.44 16.21
N CYS A 395 -10.50 -12.66 15.78
CA CYS A 395 -9.11 -13.14 15.81
C CYS A 395 -8.35 -12.65 14.58
N LEU A 396 -7.28 -11.87 14.81
CA LEU A 396 -6.37 -11.44 13.75
C LEU A 396 -5.24 -12.44 13.55
N ALA A 397 -4.84 -12.62 12.29
CA ALA A 397 -3.61 -13.31 11.96
C ALA A 397 -2.42 -12.55 12.56
N THR A 398 -1.37 -13.29 12.90
CA THR A 398 -0.24 -12.76 13.64
C THR A 398 1.05 -12.97 12.84
N PHE A 399 1.84 -11.90 12.74
CA PHE A 399 3.23 -11.97 12.31
C PHE A 399 4.13 -11.80 13.54
N TRP A 400 5.01 -12.76 13.75
CA TRP A 400 5.92 -12.80 14.89
C TRP A 400 7.31 -12.39 14.46
N VAL A 401 7.98 -11.59 15.28
CA VAL A 401 9.40 -11.25 15.10
C VAL A 401 10.12 -11.57 16.39
N GLU A 402 11.17 -12.37 16.29
CA GLU A 402 12.09 -12.69 17.38
C GLU A 402 13.48 -12.14 17.06
N PHE A 403 14.10 -11.46 18.01
CA PHE A 403 15.38 -10.77 17.81
C PHE A 403 16.13 -10.58 19.13
N ASP A 404 17.43 -10.39 19.05
CA ASP A 404 18.29 -10.15 20.21
C ASP A 404 18.29 -8.66 20.60
N SER A 405 18.02 -8.35 21.87
CA SER A 405 18.22 -7.02 22.45
C SER A 405 19.37 -7.01 23.45
N LYS A 406 20.19 -5.96 23.41
CA LYS A 406 21.21 -5.71 24.43
C LYS A 406 20.65 -4.82 25.53
N GLU A 407 20.71 -5.29 26.75
CA GLU A 407 20.41 -4.54 27.96
C GLU A 407 21.58 -3.60 28.32
N ASP A 408 21.32 -2.65 29.22
CA ASP A 408 22.31 -1.64 29.65
C ASP A 408 23.54 -2.27 30.34
N ASP A 409 23.38 -3.46 30.92
CA ASP A 409 24.47 -4.23 31.55
C ASP A 409 25.29 -5.06 30.54
N GLY A 410 24.97 -4.98 29.24
CA GLY A 410 25.63 -5.71 28.17
C GLY A 410 25.08 -7.13 27.94
N THR A 411 24.10 -7.58 28.73
CA THR A 411 23.45 -8.88 28.55
C THR A 411 22.57 -8.87 27.30
N THR A 412 22.67 -9.92 26.49
CA THR A 412 21.75 -10.14 25.36
C THR A 412 20.54 -10.93 25.82
N THR A 413 19.34 -10.44 25.54
CA THR A 413 18.07 -11.14 25.80
C THR A 413 17.29 -11.30 24.50
N VAL A 414 16.68 -12.47 24.32
CA VAL A 414 15.77 -12.71 23.19
C VAL A 414 14.45 -12.01 23.45
N GLN A 415 14.07 -11.11 22.53
CA GLN A 415 12.80 -10.40 22.54
C GLN A 415 11.89 -10.98 21.47
N ARG A 416 10.58 -10.94 21.74
CA ARG A 416 9.55 -11.35 20.78
C ARG A 416 8.49 -10.26 20.66
N LEU A 417 8.26 -9.82 19.42
CA LEU A 417 7.20 -8.88 19.07
C LEU A 417 6.07 -9.62 18.35
N GLN A 418 4.84 -9.37 18.80
CA GLN A 418 3.63 -9.87 18.18
C GLN A 418 2.94 -8.75 17.41
N ILE A 419 2.73 -8.95 16.11
CA ILE A 419 2.04 -7.98 15.24
C ILE A 419 0.74 -8.61 14.75
N PHE A 420 -0.39 -8.07 15.21
CA PHE A 420 -1.71 -8.47 14.77
C PHE A 420 -2.08 -7.72 13.49
N SER A 421 -2.40 -8.43 12.42
CA SER A 421 -2.73 -7.81 11.15
C SER A 421 -3.50 -8.75 10.23
N LYS A 422 -4.54 -8.22 9.56
CA LYS A 422 -5.16 -8.91 8.41
C LYS A 422 -4.20 -9.07 7.21
N GLN A 423 -3.12 -8.29 7.18
CA GLN A 423 -2.07 -8.31 6.16
C GLN A 423 -0.86 -9.16 6.60
N ALA A 424 -0.89 -9.82 7.77
CA ALA A 424 0.22 -10.63 8.28
C ALA A 424 0.72 -11.67 7.25
N VAL A 425 -0.19 -12.26 6.48
CA VAL A 425 0.16 -13.22 5.43
C VAL A 425 0.93 -12.55 4.27
N MET A 426 0.62 -11.30 3.94
CA MET A 426 1.32 -10.54 2.90
C MET A 426 2.69 -10.09 3.39
N ILE A 427 2.80 -9.72 4.67
CA ILE A 427 4.08 -9.41 5.33
C ILE A 427 4.99 -10.65 5.26
N ASP A 428 4.49 -11.81 5.68
CA ASP A 428 5.20 -13.09 5.63
C ASP A 428 5.70 -13.44 4.23
N ALA A 429 4.83 -13.37 3.22
CA ALA A 429 5.23 -13.64 1.85
C ALA A 429 6.29 -12.66 1.33
N MET A 430 6.22 -11.38 1.73
CA MET A 430 7.20 -10.40 1.31
C MET A 430 8.56 -10.62 1.99
N VAL A 431 8.59 -10.83 3.31
CA VAL A 431 9.81 -11.13 4.05
C VAL A 431 10.46 -12.40 3.50
N SER A 432 9.69 -13.47 3.30
CA SER A 432 10.19 -14.71 2.70
C SER A 432 10.80 -14.45 1.31
N SER A 433 10.13 -13.67 0.46
CA SER A 433 10.66 -13.34 -0.86
C SER A 433 11.93 -12.49 -0.81
N CYS A 434 12.09 -11.63 0.21
CA CYS A 434 13.32 -10.84 0.38
C CYS A 434 14.50 -11.72 0.79
N VAL A 435 14.28 -12.64 1.75
CA VAL A 435 15.31 -13.57 2.25
C VAL A 435 15.71 -14.60 1.19
N GLU A 436 14.75 -15.24 0.54
CA GLU A 436 15.01 -16.24 -0.52
C GLU A 436 15.74 -15.61 -1.73
N CYS A 437 15.47 -14.34 -2.04
CA CYS A 437 16.16 -13.63 -3.13
C CYS A 437 17.60 -13.21 -2.80
N GLU A 438 18.03 -13.23 -1.53
CA GLU A 438 19.43 -13.00 -1.16
C GLU A 438 20.27 -14.27 -1.35
N GLU A 439 19.71 -15.45 -1.06
CA GLU A 439 20.39 -16.74 -1.21
C GLU A 439 20.79 -17.04 -2.68
N ASP A 440 19.96 -16.67 -3.66
CA ASP A 440 20.26 -16.82 -5.10
C ASP A 440 21.45 -15.95 -5.56
N ILE A 441 21.75 -14.84 -4.86
CA ILE A 441 22.88 -13.95 -5.20
C ILE A 441 24.19 -14.54 -4.67
N ASP A 442 24.15 -15.19 -3.50
CA ASP A 442 25.32 -15.82 -2.88
C ASP A 442 25.70 -17.13 -3.57
N GLU A 443 24.72 -17.97 -3.98
CA GLU A 443 25.02 -19.23 -4.69
C GLU A 443 25.63 -19.02 -6.08
N HIS A 444 25.32 -17.91 -6.77
CA HIS A 444 25.93 -17.59 -8.06
C HIS A 444 27.38 -17.08 -7.97
N THR A 445 27.92 -16.92 -6.76
CA THR A 445 29.33 -16.56 -6.52
C THR A 445 30.20 -17.79 -6.25
N THR A 446 29.63 -19.00 -6.12
CA THR A 446 30.39 -20.24 -5.87
C THR A 446 30.08 -21.34 -6.89
N CYS A 447 30.95 -21.43 -7.90
CA CYS A 447 31.44 -22.66 -8.56
C CYS A 447 30.43 -23.66 -9.18
N GLU A 448 30.69 -23.98 -10.45
CA GLU A 448 30.14 -25.10 -11.21
C GLU A 448 30.17 -26.45 -10.44
N GLY A 449 29.05 -27.16 -10.44
CA GLY A 449 28.94 -28.53 -9.95
C GLY A 449 27.54 -29.12 -10.17
N GLU A 450 27.47 -30.17 -10.98
CA GLU A 450 26.25 -30.86 -11.43
C GLU A 450 25.41 -31.45 -10.28
N GLY A 451 24.08 -31.43 -10.43
CA GLY A 451 23.19 -32.31 -9.67
C GLY A 451 21.78 -31.75 -9.46
N GLY A 452 20.86 -32.10 -10.37
CA GLY A 452 19.45 -31.72 -10.24
C GLY A 452 18.80 -32.22 -8.95
N GLY A 453 18.18 -31.29 -8.23
CA GLY A 453 17.25 -31.56 -7.14
C GLY A 453 16.19 -30.47 -7.15
N ALA A 454 14.97 -30.84 -7.53
CA ALA A 454 13.84 -29.91 -7.65
C ALA A 454 13.61 -29.13 -6.35
N ILE A 455 13.86 -27.82 -6.40
CA ILE A 455 13.56 -26.86 -5.34
C ILE A 455 12.05 -26.87 -5.10
N ARG A 456 11.64 -27.45 -3.98
CA ARG A 456 10.25 -27.50 -3.55
C ARG A 456 9.90 -26.17 -2.88
N CYS A 457 9.75 -25.16 -3.72
CA CYS A 457 9.22 -23.85 -3.41
C CYS A 457 7.93 -24.03 -2.58
N ARG A 458 7.96 -23.67 -1.29
CA ARG A 458 6.73 -23.56 -0.46
C ARG A 458 5.93 -22.28 -0.79
N ILE A 459 6.18 -21.64 -1.95
CA ILE A 459 5.42 -20.51 -2.51
C ILE A 459 4.12 -21.02 -3.14
N ASP A 460 3.26 -21.59 -2.33
CA ASP A 460 1.97 -22.06 -2.80
C ASP A 460 0.81 -21.59 -1.90
N ARG A 461 1.01 -20.51 -1.13
CA ARG A 461 -0.07 -19.95 -0.29
C ARG A 461 -0.49 -18.50 -0.58
N LEU A 462 0.22 -17.75 -1.41
CA LEU A 462 -0.21 -16.40 -1.80
C LEU A 462 0.10 -16.03 -3.27
N SER A 463 -0.13 -16.96 -4.19
CA SER A 463 -0.39 -16.47 -5.53
C SER A 463 -1.75 -15.77 -5.52
N LEU A 464 -1.83 -14.50 -5.92
CA LEU A 464 -3.12 -13.88 -6.24
C LEU A 464 -3.87 -14.73 -7.27
N SER A 465 -3.19 -15.56 -8.08
CA SER A 465 -3.81 -16.58 -8.93
C SER A 465 -4.58 -17.68 -8.16
N LYS A 466 -4.17 -18.05 -6.93
CA LYS A 466 -4.95 -18.95 -6.05
C LYS A 466 -6.20 -18.25 -5.51
N LEU A 467 -6.12 -16.94 -5.27
CA LEU A 467 -7.27 -16.14 -4.88
C LEU A 467 -8.24 -15.93 -6.06
N GLU A 468 -7.73 -15.65 -7.26
CA GLU A 468 -8.49 -15.64 -8.52
C GLU A 468 -9.19 -17.00 -8.74
N GLY A 469 -8.47 -18.11 -8.52
CA GLY A 469 -8.99 -19.47 -8.64
C GLY A 469 -10.08 -19.81 -7.62
N HIS A 470 -9.89 -19.46 -6.34
CA HIS A 470 -10.88 -19.68 -5.28
C HIS A 470 -12.13 -18.81 -5.46
N LEU A 471 -11.98 -17.54 -5.87
CA LEU A 471 -13.10 -16.63 -6.11
C LEU A 471 -13.88 -17.00 -7.38
N ALA A 472 -13.20 -17.48 -8.43
CA ALA A 472 -13.85 -18.05 -9.61
C ALA A 472 -14.62 -19.34 -9.31
N ARG A 473 -14.15 -20.16 -8.35
CA ARG A 473 -14.85 -21.36 -7.86
C ARG A 473 -16.10 -21.01 -7.04
N LYS A 474 -16.01 -20.05 -6.10
CA LYS A 474 -17.16 -19.60 -5.30
C LYS A 474 -18.31 -19.04 -6.15
N LYS A 475 -18.01 -18.37 -7.27
CA LYS A 475 -19.05 -17.90 -8.22
C LYS A 475 -19.71 -19.01 -9.05
N LYS A 476 -19.11 -20.22 -9.12
CA LYS A 476 -19.68 -21.38 -9.82
C LYS A 476 -20.49 -22.31 -8.92
N THR A 477 -20.38 -22.19 -7.59
CA THR A 477 -21.09 -23.02 -6.61
C THR A 477 -22.29 -22.28 -6.02
N ASN A 478 -23.24 -21.88 -6.87
CA ASN A 478 -24.63 -21.60 -6.45
C ASN A 478 -25.56 -22.63 -7.12
N VAL A 479 -25.19 -23.90 -6.97
CA VAL A 479 -26.07 -25.04 -7.21
C VAL A 479 -25.91 -25.94 -6.00
N SER A 480 -27.03 -26.20 -5.32
CA SER A 480 -27.09 -27.00 -4.09
C SER A 480 -26.37 -28.33 -4.25
N PHE A 481 -25.40 -28.62 -3.39
CA PHE A 481 -24.85 -29.95 -3.24
C PHE A 481 -25.24 -30.52 -1.88
N VAL A 482 -26.02 -31.59 -1.97
CA VAL A 482 -26.40 -32.49 -0.88
C VAL A 482 -25.13 -33.10 -0.28
N ASN A 483 -25.11 -33.17 1.05
CA ASN A 483 -24.01 -33.56 1.91
C ASN A 483 -23.41 -34.96 1.56
N PRO A 484 -22.13 -35.07 1.18
CA PRO A 484 -21.50 -36.35 0.84
C PRO A 484 -20.94 -37.13 2.05
N PHE A 485 -21.26 -36.74 3.29
CA PHE A 485 -20.91 -37.51 4.49
C PHE A 485 -22.16 -38.00 5.25
N SER A 486 -22.90 -38.91 4.63
CA SER A 486 -23.84 -39.80 5.32
C SER A 486 -23.26 -41.22 5.29
N ARG A 487 -22.78 -41.72 6.43
CA ARG A 487 -22.29 -43.10 6.55
C ARG A 487 -23.45 -44.09 6.33
N PRO A 488 -23.23 -45.24 5.68
CA PRO A 488 -24.23 -46.29 5.58
C PRO A 488 -24.48 -46.94 6.95
N GLN A 489 -25.75 -47.01 7.34
CA GLN A 489 -26.20 -47.77 8.51
C GLN A 489 -25.90 -49.26 8.27
N ARG A 490 -25.09 -49.85 9.16
CA ARG A 490 -24.85 -51.29 9.24
C ARG A 490 -26.19 -52.02 9.37
N GLN A 491 -26.45 -52.95 8.46
CA GLN A 491 -27.48 -53.97 8.62
C GLN A 491 -27.20 -54.75 9.90
N MET A 492 -28.12 -54.65 10.87
CA MET A 492 -28.23 -55.63 11.94
C MET A 492 -29.08 -56.78 11.41
N SER A 493 -28.45 -57.94 11.28
CA SER A 493 -29.10 -59.24 11.20
C SER A 493 -29.88 -59.48 12.50
N ASN A 494 -31.19 -59.71 12.41
CA ASN A 494 -31.94 -60.41 13.46
C ASN A 494 -32.47 -61.75 12.91
N PRO A 495 -32.54 -62.79 13.76
CA PRO A 495 -32.88 -64.17 13.38
C PRO A 495 -34.39 -64.48 13.51
N SER A 496 -34.75 -65.69 13.03
CA SER A 496 -36.00 -66.49 13.27
C SER A 496 -37.31 -65.90 12.71
N GLY A 497 -38.03 -66.56 11.79
CA GLY A 497 -38.81 -67.82 11.92
C GLY A 497 -40.31 -67.40 11.96
N ASP A 498 -41.32 -67.99 11.31
CA ASP A 498 -41.58 -69.25 10.62
C ASP A 498 -42.81 -69.09 9.69
N THR A 499 -42.81 -69.83 8.57
CA THR A 499 -43.85 -70.58 7.80
C THR A 499 -45.40 -70.35 7.97
N PRO A 500 -46.29 -71.06 7.25
CA PRO A 500 -46.60 -71.01 5.82
C PRO A 500 -48.12 -70.88 5.51
N ARG A 501 -48.48 -70.54 4.26
CA ARG A 501 -49.56 -71.20 3.48
C ARG A 501 -49.49 -70.80 2.01
#